data_AF-A0A6J4X0P1-F1
#
_entry.id   AF-A0A6J4X0P1-F1
#
_cell.length_a   1.000
_cell.length_b   1.000
_cell.length_c   1.000
_cell.angle_alpha   90.00
_cell.angle_beta   90.00
_cell.angle_gamma   90.00
#
_symmetry.space_group_name_H-M   'P 1'
#
loop_
_entity.id
_entity.type
_entity.pdbx_description
1 polymer ?
#
loop_
_entity_poly.entity_id
_entity_poly.type
_entity_poly.pdbx_seq_one_letter_code
_entity_poly.pdbx_strand_id
1 'polypeptide(L)'
;MKAFLLSAAVLLVFGLYLPTASVFAEDPAVLFEKLTCHTCHGPQGRGMIRTEDKERYWLRQKKMYRQMVKEGIPTATVKKLIPLYKKKFDDKGKFIQAIEAHIGKEKTDQYQDIIIKIAGRVYYHKGDLIPGFEDYPRHAGNKKLYLYRQMKDILEGKRTNGNSDAMRGIRPYIESNKITDDDFRSIAEYLSNVKP
;
A
#
# COMPACT_ATOMS: atom_id res chain seq x y z
N MET A 1 22.67 84.42 -29.50
CA MET A 1 22.47 84.44 -28.04
C MET A 1 21.03 84.11 -27.72
N LYS A 2 20.81 83.45 -26.57
CA LYS A 2 19.54 83.03 -25.94
C LYS A 2 19.03 81.64 -26.31
N ALA A 3 19.48 80.72 -25.47
CA ALA A 3 18.87 79.44 -25.16
C ALA A 3 17.42 79.61 -24.67
N PHE A 4 16.58 78.63 -25.00
CA PHE A 4 15.43 78.27 -24.18
C PHE A 4 15.45 76.74 -24.01
N LEU A 5 15.69 76.33 -22.78
CA LEU A 5 15.55 74.96 -22.30
C LEU A 5 14.06 74.66 -22.15
N LEU A 6 13.54 73.68 -22.89
CA LEU A 6 12.24 73.09 -22.62
C LEU A 6 12.46 71.72 -21.96
N SER A 7 12.23 71.71 -20.65
CA SER A 7 12.07 70.54 -19.83
C SER A 7 10.73 69.89 -20.16
N ALA A 8 10.75 68.68 -20.71
CA ALA A 8 9.58 67.81 -20.81
C ALA A 8 9.86 66.57 -19.95
N ALA A 9 9.40 66.61 -18.70
CA ALA A 9 9.39 65.47 -17.82
C ALA A 9 8.43 64.41 -18.37
N VAL A 10 8.98 63.36 -18.98
CA VAL A 10 8.25 62.16 -19.34
C VAL A 10 7.95 61.38 -18.05
N LEU A 11 6.76 61.59 -17.50
CA LEU A 11 6.19 60.74 -16.46
C LEU A 11 5.82 59.39 -17.09
N LEU A 12 6.80 58.47 -17.09
CA LEU A 12 6.57 57.04 -17.31
C LEU A 12 5.75 56.50 -16.13
N VAL A 13 4.43 56.48 -16.28
CA VAL A 13 3.55 55.65 -15.43
C VAL A 13 3.79 54.20 -15.85
N PHE A 14 4.81 53.58 -15.26
CA PHE A 14 5.01 52.14 -15.31
C PHE A 14 3.90 51.53 -14.46
N GLY A 15 2.76 51.23 -15.09
CA GLY A 15 1.71 50.45 -14.47
C GLY A 15 2.31 49.13 -14.01
N LEU A 16 2.42 48.95 -12.70
CA LEU A 16 2.79 47.69 -12.05
C LEU A 16 1.71 46.65 -12.38
N TYR A 17 1.83 46.04 -13.56
CA TYR A 17 1.12 44.82 -13.90
C TYR A 17 1.81 43.70 -13.11
N LEU A 18 1.44 43.58 -11.83
CA LEU A 18 1.78 42.43 -11.02
C LEU A 18 1.14 41.22 -11.70
N PRO A 19 1.91 40.26 -12.26
CA PRO A 19 1.32 39.02 -12.70
C PRO A 19 0.73 38.39 -11.45
N THR A 20 -0.59 38.23 -11.43
CA THR A 20 -1.24 37.39 -10.44
C THR A 20 -0.70 35.99 -10.69
N ALA A 21 0.29 35.59 -9.89
CA ALA A 21 0.79 34.23 -9.92
C ALA A 21 -0.38 33.36 -9.48
N SER A 22 -1.08 32.77 -10.45
CA SER A 22 -1.98 31.65 -10.22
C SER A 22 -1.14 30.58 -9.55
N VAL A 23 -1.26 30.46 -8.24
CA VAL A 23 -0.75 29.29 -7.51
C VAL A 23 -1.58 28.13 -8.03
N PHE A 24 -1.05 27.40 -9.00
CA PHE A 24 -1.70 26.19 -9.47
C PHE A 24 -1.76 25.22 -8.30
N ALA A 25 -2.97 24.93 -7.83
CA ALA A 25 -3.19 23.87 -6.86
C ALA A 25 -2.64 22.56 -7.46
N GLU A 26 -1.73 21.91 -6.74
CA GLU A 26 -1.16 20.63 -7.15
C GLU A 26 -2.26 19.57 -7.16
N ASP A 27 -2.12 18.56 -8.03
CA ASP A 27 -3.09 17.48 -8.11
C ASP A 27 -3.24 16.78 -6.73
N PRO A 28 -4.46 16.62 -6.20
CA PRO A 28 -4.66 16.12 -4.85
C PRO A 28 -4.25 14.65 -4.65
N ALA A 29 -4.22 13.83 -5.72
CA ALA A 29 -3.69 12.48 -5.64
C ALA A 29 -2.16 12.50 -5.53
N VAL A 30 -1.51 13.37 -6.31
CA VAL A 30 -0.06 13.62 -6.19
C VAL A 30 0.29 14.17 -4.81
N LEU A 31 -0.47 15.12 -4.28
CA LEU A 31 -0.27 15.64 -2.92
C LEU A 31 -0.39 14.55 -1.85
N PHE A 32 -1.39 13.68 -1.95
CA PHE A 32 -1.56 12.55 -1.03
C PHE A 32 -0.35 11.60 -1.03
N GLU A 33 0.27 11.39 -2.19
CA GLU A 33 1.49 10.58 -2.30
C GLU A 33 2.73 11.32 -1.79
N LYS A 34 2.90 12.58 -2.20
CA LYS A 34 4.01 13.47 -1.83
C LYS A 34 4.12 13.69 -0.32
N LEU A 35 2.96 13.75 0.36
CA LEU A 35 2.88 13.86 1.82
C LEU A 35 3.01 12.51 2.53
N THR A 36 3.36 11.45 1.79
CA THR A 36 3.58 10.09 2.31
C THR A 36 2.36 9.47 2.98
N CYS A 37 1.15 10.04 2.82
CA CYS A 37 -0.06 9.54 3.46
C CYS A 37 -0.38 8.09 3.05
N HIS A 38 -0.08 7.74 1.80
CA HIS A 38 -0.25 6.39 1.25
C HIS A 38 0.59 5.31 1.97
N THR A 39 1.69 5.68 2.63
CA THR A 39 2.57 4.71 3.32
C THR A 39 1.89 4.09 4.54
N CYS A 40 0.93 4.80 5.13
CA CYS A 40 0.13 4.36 6.26
C CYS A 40 -1.31 4.00 5.87
N HIS A 41 -1.88 4.72 4.91
CA HIS A 41 -3.29 4.58 4.51
C HIS A 41 -3.48 3.80 3.20
N GLY A 42 -2.41 3.26 2.64
CA GLY A 42 -2.41 2.53 1.37
C GLY A 42 -2.63 3.38 0.13
N PRO A 43 -2.44 2.79 -1.07
CA PRO A 43 -2.69 3.46 -2.34
C PRO A 43 -4.12 4.00 -2.41
N GLN A 44 -4.25 5.28 -2.78
CA GLN A 44 -5.54 5.99 -2.87
C GLN A 44 -6.34 5.99 -1.56
N GLY A 45 -5.71 5.76 -0.41
CA GLY A 45 -6.39 5.66 0.88
C GLY A 45 -7.21 4.39 1.08
N ARG A 46 -6.98 3.31 0.30
CA ARG A 46 -7.73 2.04 0.41
C ARG A 46 -7.29 1.13 1.56
N GLY A 47 -6.34 1.57 2.38
CA GLY A 47 -5.70 0.81 3.43
C GLY A 47 -4.53 -0.03 2.92
N MET A 48 -3.66 -0.42 3.84
CA MET A 48 -2.53 -1.31 3.55
C MET A 48 -3.03 -2.75 3.44
N ILE A 49 -3.40 -3.13 2.22
CA ILE A 49 -3.94 -4.45 1.90
C ILE A 49 -3.00 -5.25 0.99
N ARG A 50 -3.10 -6.58 1.06
CA ARG A 50 -2.42 -7.49 0.14
C ARG A 50 -2.97 -7.31 -1.27
N THR A 51 -2.09 -7.22 -2.26
CA THR A 51 -2.45 -7.04 -3.67
C THR A 51 -2.67 -8.35 -4.42
N GLU A 52 -2.24 -9.46 -3.83
CA GLU A 52 -2.26 -10.80 -4.40
C GLU A 52 -2.53 -11.85 -3.31
N ASP A 53 -2.98 -13.03 -3.73
CA ASP A 53 -3.00 -14.20 -2.87
C ASP A 53 -1.57 -14.73 -2.72
N LYS A 54 -1.19 -15.17 -1.52
CA LYS A 54 0.07 -15.89 -1.31
C LYS A 54 -0.20 -17.27 -0.77
N GLU A 55 0.24 -18.25 -1.52
CA GLU A 55 0.25 -19.64 -1.08
C GLU A 55 1.56 -20.00 -0.39
N ARG A 56 1.49 -20.99 0.49
CA ARG A 56 2.64 -21.64 1.12
C ARG A 56 2.42 -23.14 1.15
N TYR A 57 3.51 -23.88 1.00
CA TYR A 57 3.49 -25.33 0.93
C TYR A 57 4.38 -25.92 2.02
N TRP A 58 3.87 -26.92 2.74
CA TRP A 58 4.65 -27.72 3.68
C TRP A 58 4.00 -29.06 3.98
N LEU A 59 4.79 -30.05 4.40
CA LEU A 59 4.31 -31.37 4.82
C LEU A 59 4.46 -31.59 6.33
N ARG A 60 4.14 -30.58 7.12
CA ARG A 60 4.42 -30.53 8.57
C ARG A 60 3.56 -31.47 9.43
N GLN A 61 2.43 -31.98 8.97
CA GLN A 61 1.51 -32.71 9.86
C GLN A 61 1.36 -34.17 9.46
N LYS A 62 1.45 -35.09 10.43
CA LYS A 62 1.27 -36.54 10.20
C LYS A 62 -0.04 -36.86 9.45
N LYS A 63 -1.12 -36.11 9.71
CA LYS A 63 -2.41 -36.30 9.02
C LYS A 63 -2.34 -36.09 7.50
N MET A 64 -1.43 -35.24 7.02
CA MET A 64 -1.25 -34.96 5.59
C MET A 64 -0.72 -36.20 4.86
N TYR A 65 0.28 -36.87 5.44
CA TYR A 65 0.81 -38.13 4.91
C TYR A 65 -0.24 -39.26 4.95
N ARG A 66 -1.06 -39.34 6.00
CA ARG A 66 -2.18 -40.30 6.04
C ARG A 66 -3.21 -40.01 4.95
N GLN A 67 -3.49 -38.74 4.70
CA GLN A 67 -4.40 -38.34 3.63
C GLN A 67 -3.83 -38.69 2.26
N MET A 68 -2.52 -38.49 2.02
CA MET A 68 -1.87 -38.94 0.77
C MET A 68 -2.06 -40.43 0.51
N VAL A 69 -1.89 -41.26 1.54
CA VAL A 69 -2.12 -42.71 1.42
C VAL A 69 -3.60 -43.00 1.13
N LYS A 70 -4.53 -42.30 1.79
CA LYS A 70 -5.98 -42.44 1.55
C LYS A 70 -6.37 -42.05 0.12
N GLU A 71 -5.71 -41.06 -0.46
CA GLU A 71 -5.90 -40.59 -1.84
C GLU A 71 -5.17 -41.47 -2.88
N GLY A 72 -4.57 -42.60 -2.45
CA GLY A 72 -4.01 -43.61 -3.34
C GLY A 72 -2.49 -43.57 -3.52
N ILE A 73 -1.76 -42.68 -2.83
CA ILE A 73 -0.29 -42.64 -2.94
C ILE A 73 0.32 -43.80 -2.13
N PRO A 74 1.18 -44.66 -2.73
CA PRO A 74 1.77 -45.78 -2.01
C PRO A 74 2.55 -45.35 -0.77
N THR A 75 2.39 -46.08 0.34
CA THR A 75 3.07 -45.77 1.62
C THR A 75 4.58 -45.63 1.48
N ALA A 76 5.22 -46.43 0.62
CA ALA A 76 6.66 -46.34 0.35
C ALA A 76 7.06 -45.01 -0.29
N THR A 77 6.23 -44.47 -1.20
CA THR A 77 6.42 -43.14 -1.81
C THR A 77 6.22 -42.04 -0.77
N VAL A 78 5.15 -42.11 0.02
CA VAL A 78 4.84 -41.13 1.07
C VAL A 78 5.95 -41.04 2.12
N LYS A 79 6.55 -42.17 2.52
CA LYS A 79 7.69 -42.21 3.47
C LYS A 79 8.91 -41.43 2.97
N LYS A 80 9.16 -41.40 1.65
CA LYS A 80 10.29 -40.63 1.09
C LYS A 80 10.12 -39.12 1.24
N LEU A 81 8.90 -38.63 1.47
CA LEU A 81 8.60 -37.21 1.68
C LEU A 81 8.74 -36.77 3.15
N ILE A 82 9.07 -37.67 4.08
CA ILE A 82 9.28 -37.35 5.51
C ILE A 82 10.35 -36.26 5.73
N PRO A 83 11.48 -36.20 4.99
CA PRO A 83 12.46 -35.13 5.14
C PRO A 83 11.89 -33.72 4.90
N LEU A 84 10.80 -33.59 4.13
CA LEU A 84 10.13 -32.31 3.90
C LEU A 84 9.29 -31.83 5.08
N TYR A 85 9.08 -32.64 6.11
CA TYR A 85 8.28 -32.31 7.29
C TYR A 85 8.69 -31.00 7.97
N LYS A 86 10.01 -30.74 8.04
CA LYS A 86 10.58 -29.55 8.69
C LYS A 86 10.76 -28.38 7.73
N LYS A 87 10.42 -28.54 6.45
CA LYS A 87 10.62 -27.54 5.41
C LYS A 87 9.33 -26.81 5.08
N LYS A 88 9.48 -25.55 4.69
CA LYS A 88 8.41 -24.68 4.24
C LYS A 88 8.84 -24.02 2.95
N PHE A 89 7.91 -23.94 2.01
CA PHE A 89 8.15 -23.41 0.68
C PHE A 89 7.15 -22.29 0.43
N ASP A 90 7.68 -21.13 0.06
CA ASP A 90 6.89 -19.94 -0.30
C ASP A 90 6.63 -19.88 -1.82
N ASP A 91 7.09 -20.87 -2.58
CA ASP A 91 6.92 -20.99 -4.02
C ASP A 91 6.55 -22.43 -4.39
N LYS A 92 5.60 -22.57 -5.32
CA LYS A 92 5.08 -23.86 -5.78
C LYS A 92 6.15 -24.64 -6.52
N GLY A 93 6.93 -23.99 -7.39
CA GLY A 93 7.98 -24.61 -8.17
C GLY A 93 9.06 -25.22 -7.29
N LYS A 94 9.56 -24.47 -6.30
CA LYS A 94 10.52 -24.96 -5.29
C LYS A 94 9.98 -26.13 -4.48
N PHE A 95 8.67 -26.13 -4.16
CA PHE A 95 8.05 -27.25 -3.48
C PHE A 95 8.02 -28.50 -4.35
N ILE A 96 7.62 -28.38 -5.62
CA ILE A 96 7.60 -29.49 -6.58
C ILE A 96 9.01 -30.04 -6.80
N GLN A 97 10.01 -29.19 -7.00
CA GLN A 97 11.41 -29.62 -7.14
C GLN A 97 11.91 -30.39 -5.89
N ALA A 98 11.49 -29.97 -4.71
CA ALA A 98 11.84 -30.68 -3.47
C ALA A 98 11.13 -32.04 -3.35
N ILE A 99 9.90 -32.17 -3.87
CA ILE A 99 9.20 -33.46 -4.00
C ILE A 99 9.96 -34.35 -4.98
N GLU A 100 10.27 -33.83 -6.16
CA GLU A 100 10.97 -34.54 -7.24
C GLU A 100 12.31 -35.09 -6.77
N ALA A 101 13.08 -34.31 -6.00
CA ALA A 101 14.34 -34.77 -5.41
C ALA A 101 14.20 -36.01 -4.49
N HIS A 102 12.99 -36.30 -3.97
CA HIS A 102 12.74 -37.42 -3.07
C HIS A 102 12.02 -38.60 -3.72
N ILE A 103 11.13 -38.35 -4.69
CA ILE A 103 10.31 -39.41 -5.30
C ILE A 103 10.57 -39.62 -6.79
N GLY A 104 11.38 -38.78 -7.42
CA GLY A 104 11.68 -38.80 -8.85
C GLY A 104 10.59 -38.11 -9.68
N LYS A 105 10.93 -37.76 -10.93
CA LYS A 105 10.06 -37.00 -11.84
C LYS A 105 8.75 -37.72 -12.14
N GLU A 106 8.81 -38.98 -12.57
CA GLU A 106 7.63 -39.78 -12.92
C GLU A 106 6.57 -39.80 -11.80
N LYS A 107 7.00 -40.07 -10.56
CA LYS A 107 6.08 -40.07 -9.41
C LYS A 107 5.62 -38.67 -9.03
N THR A 108 6.46 -37.67 -9.25
CA THR A 108 6.06 -36.27 -9.02
C THR A 108 4.97 -35.88 -9.99
N ASP A 109 5.15 -36.14 -11.28
CA ASP A 109 4.16 -35.89 -12.32
C ASP A 109 2.84 -36.62 -12.00
N GLN A 110 2.91 -37.87 -11.52
CA GLN A 110 1.75 -38.66 -11.13
C GLN A 110 1.01 -38.11 -9.89
N TYR A 111 1.71 -37.63 -8.86
CA TYR A 111 1.12 -37.37 -7.55
C TYR A 111 1.14 -35.89 -7.13
N GLN A 112 1.75 -34.99 -7.90
CA GLN A 112 1.92 -33.59 -7.52
C GLN A 112 0.60 -32.92 -7.17
N ASP A 113 -0.48 -33.17 -7.92
CA ASP A 113 -1.77 -32.51 -7.68
C ASP A 113 -2.37 -32.90 -6.33
N ILE A 114 -2.30 -34.19 -5.96
CA ILE A 114 -2.73 -34.68 -4.65
C ILE A 114 -1.86 -34.06 -3.55
N ILE A 115 -0.53 -34.04 -3.74
CA ILE A 115 0.41 -33.52 -2.76
C ILE A 115 0.21 -32.00 -2.57
N ILE A 116 0.05 -31.25 -3.66
CA ILE A 116 -0.19 -29.81 -3.67
C ILE A 116 -1.52 -29.49 -3.01
N LYS A 117 -2.61 -30.21 -3.33
CA LYS A 117 -3.92 -30.03 -2.70
C LYS A 117 -3.86 -30.21 -1.17
N ILE A 118 -3.06 -31.15 -0.69
CA ILE A 118 -2.90 -31.42 0.74
C ILE A 118 -1.95 -30.41 1.40
N ALA A 119 -0.84 -30.07 0.73
CA ALA A 119 0.26 -29.28 1.27
C ALA A 119 0.06 -27.78 1.15
N GLY A 120 -0.62 -27.35 0.08
CA GLY A 120 -0.90 -25.97 -0.26
C GLY A 120 -1.87 -25.36 0.74
N ARG A 121 -1.49 -24.20 1.25
CA ARG A 121 -2.32 -23.39 2.12
C ARG A 121 -2.22 -21.96 1.66
N VAL A 122 -3.37 -21.31 1.51
CA VAL A 122 -3.38 -19.86 1.36
C VAL A 122 -2.90 -19.26 2.68
N TYR A 123 -1.83 -18.48 2.62
CA TYR A 123 -1.26 -17.81 3.78
C TYR A 123 -1.92 -16.46 4.01
N TYR A 124 -2.18 -15.72 2.94
CA TYR A 124 -3.06 -14.56 2.92
C TYR A 124 -3.73 -14.45 1.56
N HIS A 125 -4.89 -13.82 1.55
CA HIS A 125 -5.66 -13.49 0.38
C HIS A 125 -5.42 -12.05 -0.06
N LYS A 126 -5.64 -11.78 -1.35
CA LYS A 126 -5.78 -10.44 -1.89
C LYS A 126 -6.90 -9.71 -1.16
N GLY A 127 -6.61 -8.50 -0.69
CA GLY A 127 -7.52 -7.69 0.11
C GLY A 127 -7.37 -7.86 1.62
N ASP A 128 -6.66 -8.89 2.10
CA ASP A 128 -6.33 -9.02 3.51
C ASP A 128 -5.52 -7.80 3.98
N LEU A 129 -5.74 -7.36 5.23
CA LEU A 129 -4.92 -6.32 5.82
C LEU A 129 -3.48 -6.80 6.01
N ILE A 130 -2.53 -5.91 5.78
CA ILE A 130 -1.12 -6.16 6.12
C ILE A 130 -0.98 -6.08 7.63
N PRO A 131 -0.40 -7.10 8.30
CA PRO A 131 -0.19 -7.07 9.74
C PRO A 131 0.61 -5.84 10.18
N GLY A 132 0.17 -5.20 11.26
CA GLY A 132 0.72 -3.94 11.78
C GLY A 132 0.02 -2.68 11.25
N PHE A 133 -0.94 -2.81 10.33
CA PHE A 133 -1.72 -1.70 9.79
C PHE A 133 -3.21 -1.75 10.16
N GLU A 134 -3.60 -2.58 11.11
CA GLU A 134 -4.99 -2.82 11.50
C GLU A 134 -5.70 -1.55 11.99
N ASP A 135 -4.97 -0.70 12.72
CA ASP A 135 -5.50 0.53 13.31
C ASP A 135 -5.40 1.76 12.38
N TYR A 136 -4.91 1.57 11.15
CA TYR A 136 -4.84 2.65 10.15
C TYR A 136 -6.12 2.68 9.32
N PRO A 137 -6.93 3.75 9.44
CA PRO A 137 -8.22 3.81 8.75
C PRO A 137 -8.05 3.86 7.24
N ARG A 138 -9.01 3.24 6.53
CA ARG A 138 -9.23 3.45 5.09
C ARG A 138 -9.94 4.79 4.89
N HIS A 139 -9.45 5.59 3.97
CA HIS A 139 -9.99 6.92 3.64
C HIS A 139 -10.76 6.96 2.33
N ALA A 140 -10.55 5.99 1.45
CA ALA A 140 -11.27 5.89 0.18
C ALA A 140 -12.79 5.86 0.40
N GLY A 141 -13.52 6.78 -0.24
CA GLY A 141 -14.97 6.89 -0.20
C GLY A 141 -15.54 7.47 1.10
N ASN A 142 -14.70 7.92 2.03
CA ASN A 142 -15.18 8.59 3.24
C ASN A 142 -15.66 10.02 2.95
N LYS A 143 -16.51 10.57 3.82
CA LYS A 143 -17.08 11.91 3.62
C LYS A 143 -15.98 12.99 3.62
N LYS A 144 -15.93 13.84 2.58
CA LYS A 144 -14.96 14.96 2.45
C LYS A 144 -14.79 15.77 3.74
N LEU A 145 -15.90 16.26 4.31
CA LEU A 145 -15.85 17.10 5.52
C LEU A 145 -15.31 16.35 6.74
N TYR A 146 -15.61 15.05 6.85
CA TYR A 146 -15.08 14.21 7.93
C TYR A 146 -13.57 14.04 7.78
N LEU A 147 -13.09 13.68 6.60
CA LEU A 147 -11.66 13.50 6.31
C LEU A 147 -10.86 14.78 6.60
N TYR A 148 -11.33 15.92 6.08
CA TYR A 148 -10.70 17.22 6.32
C TYR A 148 -10.62 17.53 7.83
N ARG A 149 -11.73 17.38 8.57
CA ARG A 149 -11.74 17.63 10.02
C ARG A 149 -10.80 16.69 10.77
N GLN A 150 -10.77 15.39 10.44
CA GLN A 150 -9.87 14.44 11.09
C GLN A 150 -8.39 14.79 10.87
N MET A 151 -8.02 15.15 9.63
CA MET A 151 -6.64 15.60 9.35
C MET A 151 -6.28 16.81 10.21
N LYS A 152 -7.14 17.84 10.24
CA LYS A 152 -6.93 19.06 11.01
C LYS A 152 -6.88 18.80 12.51
N ASP A 153 -7.84 18.09 13.08
CA ASP A 153 -7.92 17.86 14.52
C ASP A 153 -6.71 17.07 15.04
N ILE A 154 -6.22 16.10 14.28
CA ILE A 154 -5.01 15.33 14.63
C ILE A 154 -3.76 16.20 14.50
N LEU A 155 -3.62 16.89 13.37
CA LEU A 155 -2.44 17.72 13.09
C LEU A 155 -2.37 18.96 13.97
N GLU A 156 -3.48 19.44 14.54
CA GLU A 156 -3.51 20.54 15.51
C GLU A 156 -3.46 20.06 16.96
N GLY A 157 -3.45 18.74 17.20
CA GLY A 157 -3.39 18.15 18.54
C GLY A 157 -4.71 18.19 19.32
N LYS A 158 -5.82 18.56 18.67
CA LYS A 158 -7.18 18.48 19.26
C LYS A 158 -7.62 17.02 19.43
N ARG A 159 -7.16 16.13 18.56
CA ARG A 159 -7.38 14.68 18.63
C ARG A 159 -6.07 13.96 18.96
N THR A 160 -6.08 13.19 20.04
CA THR A 160 -4.89 12.51 20.61
C THR A 160 -5.09 11.02 20.87
N ASN A 161 -6.16 10.41 20.36
CA ASN A 161 -6.46 9.00 20.54
C ASN A 161 -5.96 8.12 19.37
N GLY A 162 -5.89 6.80 19.59
CA GLY A 162 -5.42 5.84 18.58
C GLY A 162 -4.03 6.18 18.03
N ASN A 163 -3.79 5.92 16.74
CA ASN A 163 -2.52 6.21 16.06
C ASN A 163 -2.36 7.67 15.61
N SER A 164 -2.94 8.64 16.35
CA SER A 164 -2.83 10.07 16.02
C SER A 164 -1.38 10.57 16.09
N ASP A 165 -0.55 10.00 16.96
CA ASP A 165 0.86 10.36 17.07
C ASP A 165 1.68 9.98 15.83
N ALA A 166 1.39 8.81 15.24
CA ALA A 166 1.98 8.39 13.97
C ALA A 166 1.61 9.36 12.85
N MET A 167 0.34 9.79 12.78
CA MET A 167 -0.12 10.79 11.82
C MET A 167 0.54 12.16 12.04
N ARG A 168 0.78 12.59 13.29
CA ARG A 168 1.52 13.83 13.55
C ARG A 168 2.99 13.75 13.07
N GLY A 169 3.54 12.54 12.91
CA GLY A 169 4.85 12.31 12.33
C GLY A 169 5.02 12.85 10.90
N ILE A 170 3.93 13.12 10.16
CA ILE A 170 4.03 13.69 8.80
C ILE A 170 4.22 15.22 8.77
N ARG A 171 4.22 15.90 9.92
CA ARG A 171 4.38 17.37 10.01
C ARG A 171 5.60 17.92 9.26
N PRO A 172 6.81 17.32 9.33
CA PRO A 172 7.95 17.80 8.56
C PRO A 172 7.69 17.83 7.05
N TYR A 173 6.92 16.88 6.52
CA TYR A 173 6.52 16.85 5.11
C TYR A 173 5.50 17.94 4.79
N ILE A 174 4.52 18.17 5.67
CA ILE A 174 3.53 19.26 5.52
C ILE A 174 4.25 20.61 5.48
N GLU A 175 5.15 20.85 6.44
CA GLU A 175 5.89 22.10 6.58
C GLU A 175 6.85 22.33 5.42
N SER A 176 7.65 21.34 5.05
CA SER A 176 8.60 21.45 3.93
C SER A 176 7.92 21.65 2.58
N ASN A 177 6.73 21.08 2.38
CA ASN A 177 5.93 21.26 1.16
C ASN A 177 4.99 22.47 1.21
N LYS A 178 5.02 23.27 2.29
CA LYS A 178 4.19 24.47 2.47
C LYS A 178 2.69 24.20 2.27
N ILE A 179 2.24 23.04 2.76
CA ILE A 179 0.85 22.59 2.61
C ILE A 179 -0.10 23.54 3.32
N THR A 180 -1.17 23.89 2.61
CA THR A 180 -2.21 24.82 3.05
C THR A 180 -3.48 24.09 3.49
N ASP A 181 -4.41 24.86 4.03
CA ASP A 181 -5.73 24.35 4.40
C ASP A 181 -6.56 23.92 3.17
N ASP A 182 -6.38 24.61 2.04
CA ASP A 182 -7.02 24.26 0.77
C ASP A 182 -6.47 22.96 0.18
N ASP A 183 -5.18 22.67 0.38
CA ASP A 183 -4.59 21.37 0.01
C ASP A 183 -5.19 20.22 0.84
N PHE A 184 -5.42 20.42 2.14
CA PHE A 184 -6.12 19.41 2.94
C PHE A 184 -7.57 19.21 2.46
N ARG A 185 -8.25 20.27 2.02
CA ARG A 185 -9.60 20.15 1.44
C ARG A 185 -9.59 19.42 0.11
N SER A 186 -8.59 19.66 -0.74
CA SER A 186 -8.47 19.00 -2.05
C SER A 186 -8.14 17.51 -1.89
N ILE A 187 -7.24 17.15 -0.96
CA ILE A 187 -6.97 15.75 -0.61
C ILE A 187 -8.23 15.06 -0.08
N ALA A 188 -8.98 15.72 0.81
CA ALA A 188 -10.23 15.17 1.36
C ALA A 188 -11.30 14.98 0.28
N GLU A 189 -11.38 15.89 -0.69
CA GLU A 189 -12.28 15.78 -1.84
C GLU A 189 -11.89 14.61 -2.74
N TYR A 190 -10.60 14.50 -3.09
CA TYR A 190 -10.08 13.39 -3.85
C TYR A 190 -10.43 12.05 -3.20
N LEU A 191 -10.05 11.85 -1.93
CA LEU A 191 -10.29 10.61 -1.19
C LEU A 191 -11.78 10.27 -1.09
N SER A 192 -12.65 11.27 -0.97
CA SER A 192 -14.10 11.05 -0.92
C SER A 192 -14.69 10.52 -2.23
N ASN A 193 -14.02 10.75 -3.36
CA ASN A 193 -14.43 10.26 -4.67
C ASN A 193 -13.74 8.94 -5.07
N VAL A 194 -12.77 8.46 -4.29
CA VAL A 194 -12.15 7.15 -4.52
C VAL A 194 -13.17 6.06 -4.20
N LYS A 195 -13.33 5.10 -5.12
CA LYS A 195 -14.16 3.92 -4.86
C LYS A 195 -13.59 3.10 -3.68
N PRO A 196 -14.42 2.75 -2.68
CA PRO A 196 -14.02 1.91 -1.54
C PRO A 196 -13.40 0.57 -1.97
#